data_AF-A0A6P2D2X9-F1
#
_entry.id   AF-A0A6P2D2X9-F1
#
_cell.length_a   1.000
_cell.length_b   1.000
_cell.length_c   1.000
_cell.angle_alpha   90.00
_cell.angle_beta   90.00
_cell.angle_gamma   90.00
#
_symmetry.space_group_name_H-M   'P 1'
#
loop_
_entity.id
_entity.type
_entity.pdbx_description
1 polymer ?
#
loop_
_entity_poly.entity_id
_entity_poly.type
_entity_poly.pdbx_seq_one_letter_code
_entity_poly.pdbx_strand_id
1 'polypeptide(L)'
;MHIGLDLLTLRWTRTGMHAYLRNLVREFRKLGAPHRLTPYLFGHPDAPEPDHVQSLGPETVDAIRYVWDRPRLRLLSDTVVGCPRLTRNIDRVAIKLWRRWACRPTTRSYPALPDAPDLFHHVAVNVYPLSRVNVVTLPDLGTLGEPGAHSAELIELINEGLPLAHVSDLVLTFSEHTRRDVAARLGLPLERIRAVPLAAHEQFRRVPDAERRAVAARYELADRPYILALGRLEARKNLVRLVEAFGMLRRSAPELSHRLVLAGEKGWEGDAIFATVRRLGLDELVRWIDFVPFADLPALIGGADLLAHPSLYEGFGLPPLEAMACNTPVVAAQTTSLPEVIGDAGLLADPHSAGAFAVAMRCVLTDRALAESLRARGRDRVRQFTWEHTARLTLAAYTEAERLSRENPRPRPTRSAPADQARAFWRRWVVNEVLVRTLPRLARSRRPQTASCAH
;
A
#
# COMPACT_ATOMS: atom_id res chain seq x y z
N MET A 1 9.20 12.73 24.06
CA MET A 1 8.82 11.39 23.58
C MET A 1 9.84 10.94 22.57
N HIS A 2 10.46 9.80 22.85
CA HIS A 2 11.34 9.09 21.95
C HIS A 2 10.53 8.11 21.11
N ILE A 3 10.54 8.30 19.79
CA ILE A 3 9.76 7.52 18.83
C ILE A 3 10.71 6.62 18.04
N GLY A 4 10.49 5.32 18.12
CA GLY A 4 11.10 4.33 17.23
C GLY A 4 10.27 4.14 15.97
N LEU A 5 10.90 4.16 14.79
CA LEU A 5 10.23 3.86 13.51
C LEU A 5 10.74 2.54 12.94
N ASP A 6 9.84 1.65 12.58
CA ASP A 6 10.19 0.40 11.91
C ASP A 6 10.53 0.64 10.43
N LEU A 7 11.80 0.46 10.06
CA LEU A 7 12.27 0.52 8.68
C LEU A 7 12.38 -0.85 8.00
N LEU A 8 11.99 -1.94 8.67
CA LEU A 8 12.08 -3.29 8.10
C LEU A 8 11.41 -3.44 6.74
N THR A 9 10.25 -2.82 6.59
CA THR A 9 9.47 -2.87 5.35
C THR A 9 10.24 -2.31 4.16
N LEU A 10 11.20 -1.41 4.42
CA LEU A 10 12.00 -0.82 3.36
C LEU A 10 12.88 -1.87 2.69
N ARG A 11 13.50 -2.81 3.43
CA ARG A 11 14.34 -3.88 2.82
C ARG A 11 13.66 -4.64 1.68
N TRP A 12 12.32 -4.74 1.70
CA TRP A 12 11.54 -5.59 0.78
C TRP A 12 10.69 -4.83 -0.21
N THR A 13 10.34 -3.57 0.09
CA THR A 13 9.38 -2.80 -0.70
C THR A 13 10.06 -1.56 -1.27
N ARG A 14 10.10 -1.49 -2.60
CA ARG A 14 10.57 -0.30 -3.33
C ARG A 14 9.49 0.77 -3.48
N THR A 15 8.23 0.44 -3.17
CA THR A 15 7.07 1.25 -3.53
C THR A 15 6.05 1.36 -2.40
N GLY A 16 5.22 2.40 -2.42
CA GLY A 16 4.16 2.70 -1.44
C GLY A 16 4.69 3.02 -0.04
N MET A 17 5.04 2.00 0.73
CA MET A 17 5.51 2.12 2.13
C MET A 17 6.83 2.89 2.24
N HIS A 18 7.69 2.75 1.24
CA HIS A 18 8.91 3.52 1.17
C HIS A 18 8.66 5.03 1.04
N ALA A 19 7.75 5.42 0.14
CA ALA A 19 7.34 6.81 -0.01
C ALA A 19 6.65 7.33 1.26
N TYR A 20 5.82 6.51 1.91
CA TYR A 20 5.20 6.84 3.19
C TYR A 20 6.23 7.17 4.28
N LEU A 21 7.17 6.26 4.56
CA LEU A 21 8.19 6.46 5.58
C LEU A 21 9.09 7.66 5.28
N ARG A 22 9.55 7.79 4.03
CA ARG A 22 10.42 8.91 3.61
C ARG A 22 9.74 10.26 3.84
N ASN A 23 8.50 10.41 3.38
CA ASN A 23 7.77 11.67 3.53
C ASN A 23 7.37 11.92 4.99
N LEU A 24 6.98 10.89 5.73
CA LEU A 24 6.63 11.03 7.15
C LEU A 24 7.83 11.55 7.97
N VAL A 25 9.00 10.94 7.80
CA VAL A 25 10.24 11.38 8.48
C VAL A 25 10.59 12.83 8.10
N ARG A 26 10.47 13.17 6.81
CA ARG A 26 10.72 14.53 6.32
C ARG A 26 9.79 15.56 6.96
N GLU A 27 8.49 15.27 7.03
CA GLU A 27 7.52 16.19 7.60
C GLU A 27 7.63 16.28 9.12
N PHE A 28 7.96 15.20 9.82
CA PHE A 28 8.24 15.27 11.26
C PHE A 28 9.40 16.21 11.58
N ARG A 29 10.46 16.23 10.75
CA ARG A 29 11.57 17.18 10.91
C ARG A 29 11.11 18.62 10.69
N LYS A 30 10.34 18.88 9.63
CA LYS A 30 9.82 20.23 9.32
C LYS A 30 8.90 20.77 10.40
N LEU A 31 8.07 19.92 10.99
CA LEU A 31 7.16 20.29 12.08
C LEU A 31 7.90 20.64 13.38
N GLY A 32 9.24 20.55 13.42
CA GLY A 32 10.06 20.91 14.58
C GLY A 32 9.70 20.09 15.81
N ALA A 33 9.26 18.84 15.61
CA ALA A 33 8.67 18.05 16.68
C ALA A 33 9.68 17.91 17.84
N PRO A 34 9.28 18.13 19.11
CA PRO A 34 10.15 17.93 20.29
C PRO A 34 10.44 16.44 20.53
N HIS A 35 10.23 15.59 19.53
CA HIS A 35 10.30 14.16 19.61
C HIS A 35 11.59 13.68 18.96
N ARG A 36 12.33 12.86 19.71
CA ARG A 36 13.52 12.19 19.19
C ARG A 36 13.07 11.03 18.33
N LEU A 37 13.38 11.06 17.04
CA LEU A 37 13.08 9.98 16.11
C LEU A 37 14.29 9.07 15.96
N THR A 38 14.10 7.78 16.15
CA THR A 38 15.14 6.77 15.96
C THR A 38 14.64 5.72 14.96
N PRO A 39 15.20 5.68 13.75
CA PRO A 39 14.89 4.63 12.80
C PRO A 39 15.52 3.31 13.26
N TYR A 40 14.74 2.24 13.26
CA TYR A 40 15.21 0.89 13.57
C TYR A 40 15.20 0.04 12.31
N LEU A 41 16.34 -0.60 12.03
CA LEU A 41 16.49 -1.55 10.94
C LEU A 41 16.96 -2.88 11.52
N PHE A 42 16.37 -4.01 11.09
CA PHE A 42 16.97 -5.30 11.41
C PHE A 42 18.09 -5.59 10.43
N GLY A 43 19.22 -6.03 10.97
CA GLY A 43 20.45 -6.26 10.24
C GLY A 43 21.65 -5.93 11.13
N HIS A 44 22.83 -5.92 10.52
CA HIS A 44 24.10 -5.59 11.14
C HIS A 44 24.60 -4.23 10.60
N PRO A 45 25.28 -3.39 11.40
CA PRO A 45 25.81 -2.10 10.95
C PRO A 45 26.75 -2.20 9.75
N ASP A 46 27.53 -3.28 9.66
CA ASP A 46 28.45 -3.51 8.52
C ASP A 46 27.76 -4.03 7.24
N ALA A 47 26.45 -4.28 7.25
CA ALA A 47 25.74 -4.76 6.07
C ALA A 47 25.36 -3.56 5.17
N PRO A 48 25.65 -3.59 3.86
CA PRO A 48 25.35 -2.46 2.98
C PRO A 48 23.86 -2.13 3.01
N GLU A 49 23.53 -0.87 3.26
CA GLU A 49 22.14 -0.44 3.22
C GLU A 49 21.62 -0.47 1.78
N PRO A 50 20.42 -1.01 1.54
CA PRO A 50 19.81 -0.90 0.21
C PRO A 50 19.62 0.56 -0.21
N ASP A 51 19.70 0.86 -1.52
CA ASP A 51 19.55 2.21 -2.09
C ASP A 51 18.33 2.99 -1.56
N HIS A 52 17.21 2.31 -1.32
CA HIS A 52 16.01 2.95 -0.80
C HIS A 52 16.16 3.42 0.66
N VAL A 53 16.95 2.76 1.50
CA VAL A 53 17.25 3.24 2.85
C VAL A 53 18.11 4.50 2.76
N GLN A 54 19.10 4.50 1.85
CA GLN A 54 19.97 5.66 1.61
C GLN A 54 19.17 6.91 1.18
N SER A 55 18.06 6.72 0.45
CA SER A 55 17.17 7.81 0.04
C SER A 55 16.42 8.52 1.17
N LEU A 56 16.52 8.04 2.43
CA LEU A 56 15.98 8.74 3.61
C LEU A 56 16.85 9.94 4.04
N GLY A 57 18.01 10.14 3.41
CA GLY A 57 18.96 11.20 3.70
C GLY A 57 19.98 10.80 4.78
N PRO A 58 21.20 11.37 4.74
CA PRO A 58 22.35 10.93 5.54
C PRO A 58 22.06 10.98 7.04
N GLU A 59 21.44 12.06 7.53
CA GLU A 59 21.07 12.17 8.94
C GLU A 59 20.14 11.06 9.45
N THR A 60 19.23 10.56 8.59
CA THR A 60 18.35 9.43 8.97
C THR A 60 19.14 8.14 9.00
N VAL A 61 20.02 7.95 8.02
CA VAL A 61 20.84 6.75 7.87
C VAL A 61 21.83 6.63 9.03
N ASP A 62 22.52 7.72 9.39
CA ASP A 62 23.45 7.78 10.51
C ASP A 62 22.77 7.54 11.87
N ALA A 63 21.47 7.87 11.96
CA ALA A 63 20.68 7.64 13.16
C ALA A 63 20.11 6.21 13.26
N ILE A 64 20.32 5.34 12.25
CA ILE A 64 19.78 3.98 12.26
C ILE A 64 20.34 3.19 13.44
N ARG A 65 19.43 2.57 14.19
CA ARG A 65 19.76 1.58 15.22
C ARG A 65 19.48 0.19 14.69
N TYR A 66 20.53 -0.61 14.64
CA TYR A 66 20.47 -1.99 14.22
C TYR A 66 20.00 -2.87 15.38
N VAL A 67 18.91 -3.62 15.17
CA VAL A 67 18.30 -4.48 16.20
C VAL A 67 19.13 -5.76 16.44
N TRP A 68 20.09 -6.08 15.57
CA TRP A 68 20.88 -7.31 15.63
C TRP A 68 22.41 -7.05 15.57
N ASP A 69 23.10 -7.26 16.69
CA ASP A 69 24.56 -7.30 16.79
C ASP A 69 25.03 -8.73 17.08
N ARG A 70 24.83 -9.67 16.14
CA ARG A 70 25.60 -10.95 16.16
C ARG A 70 26.25 -11.24 14.81
N PRO A 71 27.60 -11.31 14.75
CA PRO A 71 28.37 -11.55 13.53
C PRO A 71 28.01 -12.86 12.77
N ARG A 72 27.46 -13.86 13.46
CA ARG A 72 27.21 -15.21 12.92
C ARG A 72 25.93 -15.36 12.11
N LEU A 73 25.07 -14.35 12.13
CA LEU A 73 23.84 -14.27 11.32
C LEU A 73 23.97 -13.13 10.28
N ARG A 74 25.18 -12.93 9.74
CA ARG A 74 25.35 -12.29 8.42
C ARG A 74 24.32 -12.95 7.52
N LEU A 75 23.29 -12.19 7.11
CA LEU A 75 22.32 -12.72 6.19
C LEU A 75 23.13 -13.24 5.00
N LEU A 76 22.80 -14.45 4.56
CA LEU A 76 23.29 -15.06 3.32
C LEU A 76 23.04 -14.16 2.08
N SER A 77 22.42 -12.98 2.26
CA SER A 77 22.33 -11.89 1.29
C SER A 77 23.70 -11.38 0.83
N ASP A 78 24.70 -11.36 1.72
CA ASP A 78 26.00 -10.76 1.41
C ASP A 78 26.90 -11.70 0.59
N THR A 79 26.62 -13.01 0.61
CA THR A 79 27.39 -14.03 -0.12
C THR A 79 26.88 -14.29 -1.54
N VAL A 80 25.72 -13.74 -1.93
CA VAL A 80 25.16 -13.92 -3.28
C VAL A 80 25.11 -12.58 -4.01
N VAL A 81 26.30 -12.09 -4.36
CA VAL A 81 26.47 -10.98 -5.28
C VAL A 81 26.02 -11.44 -6.68
N GLY A 82 25.07 -10.71 -7.29
CA GLY A 82 24.75 -10.84 -8.72
C GLY A 82 23.42 -11.50 -9.10
N CYS A 83 22.59 -11.97 -8.16
CA CYS A 83 21.30 -12.61 -8.50
C CYS A 83 20.13 -12.17 -7.59
N PRO A 84 19.45 -11.04 -7.89
CA PRO A 84 18.41 -10.45 -7.04
C PRO A 84 17.25 -11.38 -6.69
N ARG A 85 16.95 -12.37 -7.55
CA ARG A 85 15.92 -13.39 -7.30
C ARG A 85 16.34 -14.39 -6.22
N LEU A 86 17.62 -14.77 -6.18
CA LEU A 86 18.15 -15.72 -5.20
C LEU A 86 18.25 -15.06 -3.82
N THR A 87 18.74 -13.81 -3.76
CA THR A 87 18.81 -12.99 -2.53
C THR A 87 17.42 -12.83 -1.91
N ARG A 88 16.40 -12.47 -2.71
CA ARG A 88 15.00 -12.39 -2.24
C ARG A 88 14.48 -13.71 -1.67
N ASN A 89 14.82 -14.86 -2.26
CA ASN A 89 14.33 -16.14 -1.78
C ASN A 89 15.05 -16.59 -0.50
N ILE A 90 16.36 -16.37 -0.40
CA ILE A 90 17.16 -16.62 0.80
C ILE A 90 16.67 -15.73 1.95
N ASP A 91 16.48 -14.46 1.69
CA ASP A 91 15.96 -13.51 2.66
C ASP A 91 14.53 -13.86 3.11
N ARG A 92 13.66 -14.29 2.18
CA ARG A 92 12.32 -14.80 2.50
C ARG A 92 12.39 -16.01 3.43
N VAL A 93 13.29 -16.95 3.17
CA VAL A 93 13.50 -18.13 4.02
C VAL A 93 14.08 -17.70 5.36
N ALA A 94 15.06 -16.81 5.39
CA ALA A 94 15.65 -16.27 6.60
C ALA A 94 14.62 -15.53 7.46
N ILE A 95 13.70 -14.76 6.87
CA ILE A 95 12.58 -14.11 7.56
C ILE A 95 11.54 -15.12 8.01
N LYS A 96 11.18 -16.13 7.21
CA LYS A 96 10.24 -17.18 7.65
C LYS A 96 10.82 -17.99 8.82
N LEU A 97 12.12 -18.32 8.76
CA LEU A 97 12.86 -18.97 9.83
C LEU A 97 13.01 -18.05 11.03
N TRP A 98 13.30 -16.76 10.83
CA TRP A 98 13.38 -15.76 11.87
C TRP A 98 12.03 -15.51 12.50
N ARG A 99 10.94 -15.39 11.75
CA ARG A 99 9.58 -15.31 12.27
C ARG A 99 9.29 -16.55 13.08
N ARG A 100 9.47 -17.76 12.54
CA ARG A 100 9.34 -19.01 13.30
C ARG A 100 10.23 -19.08 14.54
N TRP A 101 11.41 -18.47 14.54
CA TRP A 101 12.37 -18.48 15.64
C TRP A 101 12.19 -17.33 16.67
N ALA A 102 11.74 -16.17 16.24
CA ALA A 102 11.36 -15.02 17.04
C ALA A 102 9.94 -15.19 17.60
N CYS A 103 9.07 -15.95 16.91
CA CYS A 103 7.85 -16.56 17.44
C CYS A 103 8.17 -17.76 18.35
N ARG A 104 9.40 -18.32 18.32
CA ARG A 104 9.75 -19.46 19.19
C ARG A 104 9.90 -18.92 20.61
N PRO A 105 9.11 -19.43 21.55
CA PRO A 105 9.08 -18.90 22.91
C PRO A 105 10.36 -19.15 23.73
N THR A 106 11.35 -19.84 23.17
CA THR A 106 12.58 -20.24 23.85
C THR A 106 13.70 -19.21 23.74
N THR A 107 13.55 -18.14 22.98
CA THR A 107 14.52 -17.04 22.97
C THR A 107 14.35 -16.23 24.25
N ARG A 108 15.15 -16.60 25.26
CA ARG A 108 15.38 -15.81 26.48
C ARG A 108 15.57 -14.35 26.09
N SER A 109 14.60 -13.52 26.43
CA SER A 109 14.64 -12.05 26.35
C SER A 109 14.99 -11.51 24.96
N TYR A 110 14.02 -10.88 24.28
CA TYR A 110 14.38 -10.00 23.16
C TYR A 110 15.47 -9.04 23.65
N PRO A 111 16.60 -8.89 22.90
CA PRO A 111 17.60 -7.90 23.29
C PRO A 111 16.88 -6.56 23.44
N ALA A 112 17.16 -5.85 24.54
CA ALA A 112 16.64 -4.51 24.71
C ALA A 112 17.04 -3.71 23.46
N LEU A 113 16.07 -3.04 22.82
CA LEU A 113 16.40 -2.15 21.71
C LEU A 113 17.50 -1.20 22.22
N PRO A 114 18.59 -1.04 21.46
CA PRO A 114 19.54 0.02 21.74
C PRO A 114 18.75 1.32 21.81
N ASP A 115 18.95 2.08 22.89
CA ASP A 115 18.28 3.37 23.05
C ASP A 115 16.74 3.21 23.00
N ALA A 116 16.19 2.36 23.86
CA ALA A 116 14.78 1.92 23.76
C ALA A 116 13.79 3.10 23.74
N PRO A 117 12.89 3.17 22.74
CA PRO A 117 11.98 4.30 22.58
C PRO A 117 10.78 4.21 23.51
N ASP A 118 10.17 5.36 23.81
CA ASP A 118 8.91 5.49 24.57
C ASP A 118 7.71 4.93 23.79
N LEU A 119 7.74 5.11 22.47
CA LEU A 119 6.75 4.63 21.52
C LEU A 119 7.44 3.99 20.31
N PHE A 120 6.94 2.86 19.81
CA PHE A 120 7.41 2.22 18.60
C PHE A 120 6.29 2.16 17.54
N HIS A 121 6.57 2.69 16.36
CA HIS A 121 5.66 2.67 15.21
C HIS A 121 6.05 1.57 14.24
N HIS A 122 5.26 0.51 14.25
CA HIS A 122 5.32 -0.58 13.28
C HIS A 122 4.69 -0.13 11.97
N VAL A 123 5.47 -0.21 10.90
CA VAL A 123 4.98 0.12 9.57
C VAL A 123 4.76 -1.20 8.83
N ALA A 124 3.49 -1.54 8.60
CA ALA A 124 3.03 -2.87 8.19
C ALA A 124 3.27 -3.98 9.23
N VAL A 125 2.94 -5.21 8.84
CA VAL A 125 2.80 -6.41 9.67
C VAL A 125 4.14 -7.06 10.09
N ASN A 126 5.13 -6.24 10.44
CA ASN A 126 6.43 -6.71 10.91
C ASN A 126 6.64 -6.38 12.39
N VAL A 127 6.89 -7.45 13.16
CA VAL A 127 7.49 -7.47 14.51
C VAL A 127 6.59 -7.10 15.71
N TYR A 128 6.90 -7.76 16.82
CA TYR A 128 6.33 -7.74 18.18
C TYR A 128 6.41 -6.40 18.89
N PRO A 129 5.68 -6.18 20.00
CA PRO A 129 5.82 -4.96 20.80
C PRO A 129 7.27 -4.75 21.24
N LEU A 130 7.89 -3.68 20.77
CA LEU A 130 9.31 -3.34 21.05
C LEU A 130 9.44 -2.19 22.05
N SER A 131 8.34 -1.58 22.47
CA SER A 131 8.32 -0.41 23.35
C SER A 131 7.17 -0.43 24.38
N ARG A 132 7.20 0.54 25.30
CA ARG A 132 6.12 0.86 26.24
C ARG A 132 4.87 1.39 25.53
N VAL A 133 4.93 1.87 24.31
CA VAL A 133 3.72 2.21 23.54
C VAL A 133 3.95 1.71 22.13
N ASN A 134 2.97 1.04 21.53
CA ASN A 134 3.11 0.49 20.19
C ASN A 134 1.96 0.97 19.31
N VAL A 135 2.31 1.50 18.15
CA VAL A 135 1.38 1.90 17.10
C VAL A 135 1.69 1.07 15.88
N VAL A 136 0.68 0.58 15.17
CA VAL A 136 0.89 -0.15 13.91
C VAL A 136 0.11 0.48 12.77
N THR A 137 0.77 0.74 11.65
CA THR A 137 0.08 1.08 10.39
C THR A 137 -0.22 -0.18 9.63
N LEU A 138 -1.50 -0.44 9.38
CA LEU A 138 -1.99 -1.45 8.44
C LEU A 138 -2.37 -0.77 7.12
N PRO A 139 -1.61 -0.99 6.03
CA PRO A 139 -1.88 -0.35 4.75
C PRO A 139 -3.26 -0.70 4.19
N ASP A 140 -3.59 -1.98 4.23
CA ASP A 140 -4.87 -2.54 3.81
C ASP A 140 -5.03 -3.99 4.32
N LEU A 141 -6.17 -4.59 3.99
CA LEU A 141 -6.48 -6.00 4.26
C LEU A 141 -6.76 -6.77 2.95
N GLY A 142 -6.12 -6.38 1.84
CA GLY A 142 -6.33 -6.99 0.52
C GLY A 142 -6.06 -8.49 0.52
N THR A 143 -5.10 -8.95 1.33
CA THR A 143 -4.78 -10.37 1.51
C THR A 143 -5.84 -11.19 2.25
N LEU A 144 -6.84 -10.54 2.87
CA LEU A 144 -8.03 -11.19 3.43
C LEU A 144 -9.23 -11.15 2.46
N GLY A 145 -9.08 -10.48 1.31
CA GLY A 145 -10.10 -10.32 0.28
C GLY A 145 -10.18 -11.50 -0.68
N GLU A 146 -10.39 -11.20 -1.96
CA GLU A 146 -10.72 -12.18 -2.99
C GLU A 146 -9.64 -13.26 -3.21
N PRO A 147 -10.02 -14.55 -3.27
CA PRO A 147 -9.12 -15.62 -3.68
C PRO A 147 -8.47 -15.32 -5.04
N GLY A 148 -7.14 -15.46 -5.12
CA GLY A 148 -6.38 -15.22 -6.36
C GLY A 148 -5.96 -13.76 -6.58
N ALA A 149 -6.36 -12.82 -5.72
CA ALA A 149 -5.90 -11.43 -5.80
C ALA A 149 -4.42 -11.23 -5.37
N HIS A 150 -3.89 -12.16 -4.57
CA HIS A 150 -2.53 -12.15 -4.03
C HIS A 150 -1.90 -13.55 -4.13
N SER A 151 -0.56 -13.63 -4.22
CA SER A 151 0.13 -14.93 -4.15
C SER A 151 -0.02 -15.52 -2.74
N ALA A 152 -0.06 -16.86 -2.64
CA ALA A 152 -0.24 -17.56 -1.36
C ALA A 152 0.82 -17.14 -0.32
N GLU A 153 2.05 -16.88 -0.76
CA GLU A 153 3.15 -16.50 0.12
C GLU A 153 3.03 -15.07 0.63
N LEU A 154 2.47 -14.15 -0.18
CA LEU A 154 2.18 -12.78 0.25
C LEU A 154 1.04 -12.78 1.26
N ILE A 155 0.01 -13.62 1.03
CA ILE A 155 -1.11 -13.83 1.95
C ILE A 155 -0.59 -14.33 3.30
N GLU A 156 0.22 -15.38 3.32
CA GLU A 156 0.84 -15.90 4.56
C GLU A 156 1.63 -14.81 5.28
N LEU A 157 2.54 -14.14 4.56
CA LEU A 157 3.43 -13.14 5.15
C LEU A 157 2.65 -11.97 5.80
N ILE A 158 1.62 -11.47 5.11
CA ILE A 158 0.83 -10.34 5.62
C ILE A 158 -0.09 -10.81 6.75
N ASN A 159 -0.81 -11.91 6.56
CA ASN A 159 -1.82 -12.35 7.50
C ASN A 159 -1.22 -12.81 8.84
N GLU A 160 0.00 -13.39 8.83
CA GLU A 160 0.71 -13.79 10.05
C GLU A 160 1.00 -12.62 11.02
N GLY A 161 1.15 -11.40 10.51
CA GLY A 161 1.43 -10.24 11.37
C GLY A 161 0.21 -9.36 11.69
N LEU A 162 -0.98 -9.68 11.17
CA LEU A 162 -2.23 -9.03 11.57
C LEU A 162 -2.53 -9.10 13.08
N PRO A 163 -2.16 -10.17 13.83
CA PRO A 163 -2.30 -10.20 15.27
C PRO A 163 -1.62 -9.03 16.02
N LEU A 164 -0.62 -8.37 15.41
CA LEU A 164 0.05 -7.19 15.97
C LEU A 164 -0.93 -6.04 16.26
N ALA A 165 -2.01 -5.93 15.45
CA ALA A 165 -3.04 -4.91 15.62
C ALA A 165 -3.79 -5.02 16.96
N HIS A 166 -3.87 -6.22 17.54
CA HIS A 166 -4.55 -6.40 18.82
C HIS A 166 -3.68 -6.05 20.03
N VAL A 167 -2.37 -6.22 19.92
CA VAL A 167 -1.41 -5.93 20.99
C VAL A 167 -0.84 -4.52 20.92
N SER A 168 -1.08 -3.81 19.82
CA SER A 168 -0.77 -2.38 19.67
C SER A 168 -1.75 -1.52 20.45
N ASP A 169 -1.30 -0.41 20.99
CA ASP A 169 -2.14 0.56 21.70
C ASP A 169 -3.10 1.26 20.72
N LEU A 170 -2.61 1.55 19.51
CA LEU A 170 -3.39 2.15 18.42
C LEU A 170 -3.02 1.56 17.05
N VAL A 171 -4.00 1.53 16.14
CA VAL A 171 -3.84 1.11 14.75
C VAL A 171 -4.06 2.30 13.82
N LEU A 172 -3.18 2.50 12.86
CA LEU A 172 -3.34 3.48 11.79
C LEU A 172 -3.70 2.75 10.49
N THR A 173 -4.56 3.35 9.68
CA THR A 173 -4.89 2.91 8.33
C THR A 173 -4.75 4.08 7.38
N PHE A 174 -4.67 3.85 6.07
CA PHE A 174 -4.58 4.97 5.11
C PHE A 174 -5.93 5.55 4.73
N SER A 175 -7.01 4.96 5.22
CA SER A 175 -8.33 5.07 4.63
C SER A 175 -9.40 4.81 5.70
N GLU A 176 -10.54 5.49 5.60
CA GLU A 176 -11.69 5.22 6.48
C GLU A 176 -12.38 3.92 6.07
N HIS A 177 -12.39 3.57 4.77
CA HIS A 177 -12.74 2.23 4.31
C HIS A 177 -11.85 1.17 5.00
N THR A 178 -10.53 1.29 4.92
CA THR A 178 -9.62 0.33 5.58
C THR A 178 -9.79 0.32 7.09
N ARG A 179 -10.08 1.46 7.73
CA ARG A 179 -10.39 1.52 9.16
C ARG A 179 -11.58 0.64 9.54
N ARG A 180 -12.68 0.75 8.78
CA ARG A 180 -13.89 -0.06 9.00
C ARG A 180 -13.63 -1.53 8.71
N ASP A 181 -12.87 -1.83 7.67
CA ASP A 181 -12.45 -3.19 7.32
C ASP A 181 -11.62 -3.82 8.44
N VAL A 182 -10.67 -3.09 9.00
CA VAL A 182 -9.87 -3.54 10.15
C VAL A 182 -10.76 -3.80 11.37
N ALA A 183 -11.68 -2.90 11.68
CA ALA A 183 -12.62 -3.10 12.78
C ALA A 183 -13.48 -4.36 12.59
N ALA A 184 -14.07 -4.51 11.41
CA ALA A 184 -14.99 -5.60 11.09
C ALA A 184 -14.28 -6.96 11.00
N ARG A 185 -13.16 -7.02 10.28
CA ARG A 185 -12.47 -8.28 9.97
C ARG A 185 -11.56 -8.76 11.10
N LEU A 186 -10.96 -7.84 11.86
CA LEU A 186 -10.10 -8.17 12.99
C LEU A 186 -10.82 -8.04 14.35
N GLY A 187 -12.08 -7.60 14.39
CA GLY A 187 -12.82 -7.46 15.65
C GLY A 187 -12.23 -6.42 16.59
N LEU A 188 -11.63 -5.35 16.06
CA LEU A 188 -11.05 -4.26 16.82
C LEU A 188 -12.06 -3.12 16.98
N PRO A 189 -12.16 -2.48 18.16
CA PRO A 189 -13.04 -1.34 18.35
C PRO A 189 -12.58 -0.15 17.49
N LEU A 190 -13.52 0.58 16.87
CA LEU A 190 -13.22 1.70 15.96
C LEU A 190 -12.42 2.82 16.64
N GLU A 191 -12.59 2.96 17.95
CA GLU A 191 -11.91 3.94 18.79
C GLU A 191 -10.41 3.67 18.89
N ARG A 192 -9.95 2.46 18.53
CA ARG A 192 -8.53 2.08 18.47
C ARG A 192 -7.89 2.19 17.10
N ILE A 193 -8.64 2.65 16.12
CA ILE A 193 -8.17 2.72 14.74
C ILE A 193 -8.31 4.17 14.26
N ARG A 194 -7.30 4.72 13.62
CA ARG A 194 -7.34 6.06 13.03
C ARG A 194 -7.02 5.96 11.55
N ALA A 195 -7.88 6.56 10.72
CA ALA A 195 -7.56 6.78 9.32
C ALA A 195 -6.60 7.98 9.21
N VAL A 196 -5.45 7.75 8.59
CA VAL A 196 -4.39 8.72 8.33
C VAL A 196 -4.15 8.74 6.83
N PRO A 197 -4.86 9.61 6.08
CA PRO A 197 -4.78 9.63 4.62
C PRO A 197 -3.36 9.96 4.14
N LEU A 198 -2.99 9.37 3.00
CA LEU A 198 -1.72 9.64 2.32
C LEU A 198 -1.84 10.89 1.45
N ALA A 199 -0.70 11.30 0.89
CA ALA A 199 -0.61 12.35 -0.12
C ALA A 199 0.20 11.87 -1.32
N ALA A 200 -0.05 12.47 -2.48
CA ALA A 200 0.77 12.24 -3.66
C ALA A 200 2.23 12.71 -3.41
N HIS A 201 3.19 12.08 -4.07
CA HIS A 201 4.57 12.59 -4.05
C HIS A 201 4.64 13.97 -4.72
N GLU A 202 5.47 14.88 -4.22
CA GLU A 202 5.57 16.28 -4.71
C GLU A 202 6.01 16.44 -6.17
N GLN A 203 6.51 15.35 -6.77
CA GLN A 203 6.86 15.32 -8.19
C GLN A 203 5.61 15.29 -9.07
N PHE A 204 4.49 14.77 -8.56
CA PHE A 204 3.24 14.70 -9.28
C PHE A 204 2.62 16.09 -9.26
N ARG A 205 2.85 16.78 -10.36
CA ARG A 205 2.41 18.15 -10.61
C ARG A 205 2.17 18.29 -12.11
N ARG A 206 1.55 19.40 -12.48
CA ARG A 206 1.51 19.80 -13.89
C ARG A 206 2.93 20.09 -14.37
N VAL A 207 3.42 19.32 -15.33
CA VAL A 207 4.73 19.51 -15.96
C VAL A 207 4.63 20.33 -17.25
N PRO A 208 5.70 21.00 -17.71
CA PRO A 208 5.71 21.75 -18.96
C PRO A 208 5.38 20.89 -20.18
N ASP A 209 4.76 21.50 -21.19
CA ASP A 209 4.33 20.80 -22.41
C ASP A 209 5.49 20.13 -23.16
N ALA A 210 6.68 20.74 -23.12
CA ALA A 210 7.89 20.17 -23.74
C ALA A 210 8.29 18.83 -23.09
N GLU A 211 8.19 18.74 -21.76
CA GLU A 211 8.49 17.51 -21.01
C GLU A 211 7.46 16.41 -21.33
N ARG A 212 6.16 16.78 -21.37
CA ARG A 212 5.09 15.86 -21.78
C ARG A 212 5.31 15.32 -23.20
N ARG A 213 5.68 16.18 -24.15
CA ARG A 213 5.97 15.76 -25.53
C ARG A 213 7.20 14.86 -25.63
N ALA A 214 8.26 15.17 -24.88
CA ALA A 214 9.47 14.34 -24.84
C ALA A 214 9.18 12.93 -24.31
N VAL A 215 8.39 12.83 -23.23
CA VAL A 215 7.96 11.55 -22.67
C VAL A 215 7.01 10.82 -23.60
N ALA A 216 6.03 11.51 -24.20
CA ALA A 216 5.15 10.89 -25.19
C ALA A 216 5.93 10.34 -26.40
N ALA A 217 6.94 11.05 -26.89
CA ALA A 217 7.80 10.57 -27.97
C ALA A 217 8.62 9.33 -27.55
N ARG A 218 9.20 9.34 -26.35
CA ARG A 218 9.96 8.20 -25.79
C ARG A 218 9.14 6.91 -25.72
N TYR A 219 7.85 7.03 -25.45
CA TYR A 219 6.94 5.88 -25.32
C TYR A 219 6.07 5.64 -26.56
N GLU A 220 6.35 6.30 -27.69
CA GLU A 220 5.59 6.14 -28.94
C GLU A 220 4.10 6.47 -28.78
N LEU A 221 3.80 7.54 -28.04
CA LEU A 221 2.45 8.04 -27.74
C LEU A 221 2.16 9.41 -28.38
N ALA A 222 3.10 9.96 -29.15
CA ALA A 222 2.97 11.31 -29.71
C ALA A 222 1.98 11.42 -30.88
N ASP A 223 1.60 10.29 -31.49
CA ASP A 223 0.75 10.24 -32.68
C ASP A 223 -0.75 10.25 -32.37
N ARG A 224 -1.15 9.94 -31.14
CA ARG A 224 -2.56 9.85 -30.73
C ARG A 224 -2.75 10.26 -29.27
N PRO A 225 -3.91 10.86 -28.91
CA PRO A 225 -4.26 11.01 -27.51
C PRO A 225 -4.43 9.63 -26.85
N TYR A 226 -4.37 9.57 -25.52
CA TYR A 226 -4.47 8.28 -24.83
C TYR A 226 -5.19 8.34 -23.49
N ILE A 227 -5.78 7.20 -23.16
CA ILE A 227 -6.30 6.84 -21.85
C ILE A 227 -5.21 6.03 -21.15
N LEU A 228 -4.89 6.38 -19.91
CA LEU A 228 -3.83 5.73 -19.15
C LEU A 228 -4.41 4.84 -18.05
N ALA A 229 -3.89 3.61 -17.93
CA ALA A 229 -4.06 2.74 -16.78
C ALA A 229 -2.70 2.48 -16.15
N LEU A 230 -2.55 2.82 -14.87
CA LEU A 230 -1.30 2.67 -14.12
C LEU A 230 -1.38 1.55 -13.08
N GLY A 231 -0.36 0.69 -13.09
CA GLY A 231 -0.14 -0.34 -12.07
C GLY A 231 0.37 -1.65 -12.67
N ARG A 232 0.90 -2.52 -11.82
CA ARG A 232 1.28 -3.88 -12.21
C ARG A 232 0.07 -4.61 -12.83
N LEU A 233 0.31 -5.44 -13.84
CA LEU A 233 -0.73 -6.21 -14.54
C LEU A 233 -1.14 -7.43 -13.70
N GLU A 234 -1.95 -7.20 -12.67
CA GLU A 234 -2.40 -8.20 -11.69
C GLU A 234 -3.94 -8.18 -11.55
N ALA A 235 -4.52 -9.29 -11.08
CA ALA A 235 -5.96 -9.51 -10.99
C ALA A 235 -6.73 -8.35 -10.33
N ARG A 236 -6.21 -7.85 -9.21
CA ARG A 236 -6.86 -6.75 -8.48
C ARG A 236 -6.97 -5.45 -9.29
N LYS A 237 -6.16 -5.26 -10.34
CA LYS A 237 -6.22 -4.05 -11.20
C LYS A 237 -7.31 -4.13 -12.27
N ASN A 238 -7.93 -5.29 -12.45
CA ASN A 238 -9.12 -5.47 -13.28
C ASN A 238 -8.94 -5.01 -14.74
N LEU A 239 -7.73 -5.18 -15.29
CA LEU A 239 -7.38 -4.62 -16.58
C LEU A 239 -8.07 -5.34 -17.75
N VAL A 240 -8.45 -6.61 -17.58
CA VAL A 240 -9.31 -7.33 -18.55
C VAL A 240 -10.61 -6.56 -18.76
N ARG A 241 -11.28 -6.16 -17.66
CA ARG A 241 -12.52 -5.40 -17.71
C ARG A 241 -12.33 -4.03 -18.36
N LEU A 242 -11.18 -3.40 -18.12
CA LEU A 242 -10.84 -2.13 -18.76
C LEU A 242 -10.69 -2.27 -20.27
N VAL A 243 -10.02 -3.32 -20.75
CA VAL A 243 -9.88 -3.59 -22.19
C VAL A 243 -11.25 -3.84 -22.82
N GLU A 244 -12.14 -4.56 -22.14
CA GLU A 244 -13.53 -4.75 -22.60
C GLU A 244 -14.29 -3.42 -22.68
N ALA A 245 -14.17 -2.57 -21.66
CA ALA A 245 -14.76 -1.24 -21.62
C ALA A 245 -14.21 -0.34 -22.73
N PHE A 246 -12.92 -0.42 -23.01
CA PHE A 246 -12.29 0.31 -24.12
C PHE A 246 -12.80 -0.18 -25.47
N GLY A 247 -12.96 -1.49 -25.66
CA GLY A 247 -13.59 -2.05 -26.86
C GLY A 247 -15.04 -1.57 -27.05
N MET A 248 -15.81 -1.44 -25.97
CA MET A 248 -17.16 -0.85 -26.00
C MET A 248 -17.12 0.65 -26.35
N LEU A 249 -16.20 1.41 -25.74
CA LEU A 249 -15.99 2.82 -26.04
C LEU A 249 -15.72 3.03 -27.53
N ARG A 250 -14.78 2.28 -28.12
CA ARG A 250 -14.43 2.35 -29.55
C ARG A 250 -15.60 2.10 -30.48
N ARG A 251 -16.50 1.16 -30.14
CA ARG A 251 -17.71 0.90 -30.93
C ARG A 251 -18.75 2.01 -30.78
N SER A 252 -18.88 2.58 -29.58
CA SER A 252 -19.91 3.58 -29.26
C SER A 252 -19.52 5.03 -29.59
N ALA A 253 -18.23 5.29 -29.82
CA ALA A 253 -17.64 6.58 -30.11
C ALA A 253 -16.46 6.42 -31.09
N PRO A 254 -16.73 6.00 -32.35
CA PRO A 254 -15.70 5.71 -33.33
C PRO A 254 -14.80 6.91 -33.66
N GLU A 255 -15.31 8.13 -33.48
CA GLU A 255 -14.61 9.41 -33.69
C GLU A 255 -13.45 9.66 -32.73
N LEU A 256 -13.42 9.01 -31.56
CA LEU A 256 -12.31 9.12 -30.61
C LEU A 256 -11.09 8.36 -31.15
N SER A 257 -9.96 9.03 -31.37
CA SER A 257 -8.74 8.37 -31.89
C SER A 257 -7.85 7.76 -30.79
N HIS A 258 -8.30 7.79 -29.53
CA HIS A 258 -7.51 7.45 -28.35
C HIS A 258 -6.93 6.03 -28.38
N ARG A 259 -5.69 5.90 -27.90
CA ARG A 259 -5.11 4.62 -27.46
C ARG A 259 -5.44 4.33 -25.99
N LEU A 260 -5.45 3.05 -25.63
CA LEU A 260 -5.37 2.62 -24.24
C LEU A 260 -3.92 2.26 -23.90
N VAL A 261 -3.31 2.99 -22.97
CA VAL A 261 -1.95 2.75 -22.50
C VAL A 261 -2.02 2.01 -21.17
N LEU A 262 -1.52 0.77 -21.14
CA LEU A 262 -1.34 -0.02 -19.94
C LEU A 262 0.12 0.13 -19.49
N ALA A 263 0.37 0.84 -18.39
CA ALA A 263 1.72 1.10 -17.90
C ALA A 263 1.97 0.43 -16.55
N GLY A 264 2.89 -0.55 -16.56
CA GLY A 264 3.32 -1.32 -15.40
C GLY A 264 3.82 -2.71 -15.76
N GLU A 265 4.52 -3.33 -14.79
CA GLU A 265 5.20 -4.61 -14.99
C GLU A 265 4.19 -5.74 -15.26
N LYS A 266 4.55 -6.69 -16.11
CA LYS A 266 3.73 -7.90 -16.33
C LYS A 266 3.62 -8.73 -15.03
N GLY A 267 2.42 -8.77 -14.45
CA GLY A 267 2.06 -9.72 -13.39
C GLY A 267 1.45 -11.00 -13.97
N TRP A 268 0.91 -11.87 -13.09
CA TRP A 268 0.39 -13.18 -13.48
C TRP A 268 -0.83 -13.14 -14.42
N GLU A 269 -1.53 -12.00 -14.53
CA GLU A 269 -2.70 -11.85 -15.41
C GLU A 269 -2.37 -11.27 -16.79
N GLY A 270 -1.10 -10.99 -17.09
CA GLY A 270 -0.73 -10.41 -18.38
C GLY A 270 -1.31 -11.17 -19.57
N ASP A 271 -1.31 -12.51 -19.52
CA ASP A 271 -1.78 -13.34 -20.63
C ASP A 271 -3.29 -13.19 -20.90
N ALA A 272 -4.11 -13.08 -19.86
CA ALA A 272 -5.56 -12.89 -19.99
C ALA A 272 -5.90 -11.51 -20.58
N ILE A 273 -5.14 -10.48 -20.19
CA ILE A 273 -5.27 -9.11 -20.72
C ILE A 273 -4.95 -9.14 -22.22
N PHE A 274 -3.80 -9.67 -22.63
CA PHE A 274 -3.39 -9.70 -24.04
C PHE A 274 -4.25 -10.66 -24.89
N ALA A 275 -4.81 -11.72 -24.31
CA ALA A 275 -5.80 -12.55 -24.99
C ALA A 275 -7.10 -11.76 -25.28
N THR A 276 -7.52 -10.93 -24.33
CA THR A 276 -8.71 -10.07 -24.49
C THR A 276 -8.49 -8.98 -25.54
N VAL A 277 -7.29 -8.37 -25.57
CA VAL A 277 -6.90 -7.41 -26.62
C VAL A 277 -7.04 -8.03 -28.02
N ARG A 278 -6.42 -9.20 -28.23
CA ARG A 278 -6.47 -9.94 -29.49
C ARG A 278 -7.90 -10.35 -29.88
N ARG A 279 -8.66 -10.89 -28.92
CA ARG A 279 -10.06 -11.31 -29.13
C ARG A 279 -10.95 -10.16 -29.59
N LEU A 280 -10.67 -8.93 -29.14
CA LEU A 280 -11.43 -7.74 -29.49
C LEU A 280 -10.84 -6.97 -30.70
N GLY A 281 -9.72 -7.44 -31.27
CA GLY A 281 -9.04 -6.78 -32.39
C GLY A 281 -8.48 -5.41 -32.03
N LEU A 282 -7.94 -5.25 -30.83
CA LEU A 282 -7.47 -3.97 -30.28
C LEU A 282 -5.95 -3.80 -30.29
N ASP A 283 -5.21 -4.69 -30.97
CA ASP A 283 -3.74 -4.77 -30.93
C ASP A 283 -3.06 -3.44 -31.30
N GLU A 284 -3.56 -2.74 -32.31
CA GLU A 284 -3.03 -1.43 -32.76
C GLU A 284 -3.42 -0.25 -31.85
N LEU A 285 -4.37 -0.45 -30.94
CA LEU A 285 -4.95 0.59 -30.09
C LEU A 285 -4.58 0.44 -28.61
N VAL A 286 -4.06 -0.71 -28.20
CA VAL A 286 -3.62 -0.97 -26.82
C VAL A 286 -2.10 -1.01 -26.79
N ARG A 287 -1.48 -0.02 -26.15
CA ARG A 287 -0.03 0.03 -25.93
C ARG A 287 0.30 -0.42 -24.53
N TRP A 288 1.17 -1.41 -24.39
CA TRP A 288 1.73 -1.80 -23.10
C TRP A 288 3.13 -1.20 -22.93
N ILE A 289 3.38 -0.63 -21.75
CA ILE A 289 4.68 -0.14 -21.31
C ILE A 289 5.03 -0.90 -20.03
N ASP A 290 6.02 -1.78 -20.10
CA ASP A 290 6.39 -2.68 -18.98
C ASP A 290 6.91 -1.90 -17.76
N PHE A 291 7.71 -0.86 -17.99
CA PHE A 291 8.27 -0.06 -16.90
C PHE A 291 8.31 1.42 -17.28
N VAL A 292 7.87 2.26 -16.35
CA VAL A 292 7.98 3.71 -16.44
C VAL A 292 8.84 4.19 -15.27
N PRO A 293 9.99 4.83 -15.52
CA PRO A 293 10.80 5.43 -14.47
C PRO A 293 9.98 6.44 -13.67
N PHE A 294 10.25 6.53 -12.38
CA PHE A 294 9.51 7.40 -11.47
C PHE A 294 9.49 8.89 -11.92
N ALA A 295 10.59 9.34 -12.54
CA ALA A 295 10.74 10.70 -13.09
C ALA A 295 9.87 10.97 -14.33
N ASP A 296 9.50 9.94 -15.10
CA ASP A 296 8.67 10.09 -16.29
C ASP A 296 7.17 10.08 -15.95
N LEU A 297 6.80 9.54 -14.77
CA LEU A 297 5.40 9.36 -14.39
C LEU A 297 4.59 10.66 -14.42
N PRO A 298 5.05 11.82 -13.89
CA PRO A 298 4.26 13.06 -13.94
C PRO A 298 3.94 13.50 -15.37
N ALA A 299 4.89 13.33 -16.30
CA ALA A 299 4.72 13.68 -17.70
C ALA A 299 3.82 12.70 -18.46
N LEU A 300 3.96 11.39 -18.19
CA LEU A 300 3.08 10.36 -18.74
C LEU A 300 1.64 10.51 -18.24
N ILE A 301 1.45 10.77 -16.94
CA ILE A 301 0.12 10.98 -16.36
C ILE A 301 -0.48 12.28 -16.89
N GLY A 302 0.27 13.38 -16.84
CA GLY A 302 -0.17 14.70 -17.29
C GLY A 302 -0.38 14.80 -18.80
N GLY A 303 0.12 13.85 -19.58
CA GLY A 303 -0.11 13.74 -21.02
C GLY A 303 -1.34 12.93 -21.40
N ALA A 304 -1.91 12.16 -20.46
CA ALA A 304 -3.13 11.41 -20.70
C ALA A 304 -4.35 12.34 -20.70
N ASP A 305 -5.32 12.06 -21.56
CA ASP A 305 -6.61 12.77 -21.52
C ASP A 305 -7.49 12.26 -20.37
N LEU A 306 -7.22 11.05 -19.90
CA LEU A 306 -7.96 10.36 -18.86
C LEU A 306 -7.08 9.31 -18.17
N LEU A 307 -7.09 9.26 -16.84
CA LEU A 307 -6.68 8.08 -16.09
C LEU A 307 -7.91 7.18 -15.86
N ALA A 308 -7.84 5.92 -16.30
CA ALA A 308 -8.82 4.90 -15.97
C ALA A 308 -8.25 3.94 -14.91
N HIS A 309 -8.91 3.85 -13.76
CA HIS A 309 -8.45 3.11 -12.59
C HIS A 309 -9.51 2.10 -12.09
N PRO A 310 -9.62 0.91 -12.70
CA PRO A 310 -10.70 -0.04 -12.45
C PRO A 310 -10.43 -1.02 -11.30
N SER A 311 -9.46 -0.71 -10.43
CA SER A 311 -9.02 -1.60 -9.35
C SER A 311 -10.19 -2.10 -8.50
N LEU A 312 -10.21 -3.42 -8.27
CA LEU A 312 -11.18 -4.09 -7.40
C LEU A 312 -10.92 -3.80 -5.92
N TYR A 313 -9.66 -3.51 -5.56
CA TYR A 313 -9.27 -3.25 -4.19
C TYR A 313 -8.06 -2.32 -4.10
N GLU A 314 -8.20 -1.25 -3.31
CA GLU A 314 -7.12 -0.35 -2.93
C GLU A 314 -7.21 0.02 -1.44
N GLY A 315 -6.06 0.10 -0.78
CA GLY A 315 -5.94 0.63 0.58
C GLY A 315 -6.04 2.15 0.69
N PHE A 316 -5.81 2.87 -0.41
CA PHE A 316 -6.00 4.32 -0.48
C PHE A 316 -6.35 4.79 -1.90
N GLY A 317 -5.50 4.48 -2.88
CA GLY A 317 -5.68 4.97 -4.26
C GLY A 317 -4.76 6.16 -4.58
N LEU A 318 -3.45 5.98 -4.41
CA LEU A 318 -2.45 6.96 -4.84
C LEU A 318 -2.54 7.29 -6.35
N PRO A 319 -2.68 6.34 -7.29
CA PRO A 319 -2.65 6.68 -8.71
C PRO A 319 -3.74 7.66 -9.16
N PRO A 320 -5.02 7.51 -8.73
CA PRO A 320 -6.04 8.55 -8.91
C PRO A 320 -5.64 9.93 -8.37
N LEU A 321 -5.11 9.99 -7.15
CA LEU A 321 -4.69 11.24 -6.53
C LEU A 321 -3.50 11.88 -7.26
N GLU A 322 -2.54 11.07 -7.71
CA GLU A 322 -1.41 11.48 -8.54
C GLU A 322 -1.86 12.03 -9.90
N ALA A 323 -2.88 11.42 -10.53
CA ALA A 323 -3.49 11.96 -11.74
C ALA A 323 -4.17 13.32 -11.53
N MET A 324 -4.91 13.48 -10.44
CA MET A 324 -5.47 14.78 -10.08
C MET A 324 -4.37 15.84 -9.87
N ALA A 325 -3.25 15.47 -9.24
CA ALA A 325 -2.12 16.37 -9.02
C ALA A 325 -1.42 16.77 -10.33
N CYS A 326 -1.40 15.86 -11.31
CA CYS A 326 -0.95 16.10 -12.68
C CYS A 326 -1.99 16.79 -13.58
N ASN A 327 -3.16 17.16 -13.04
CA ASN A 327 -4.27 17.81 -13.76
C ASN A 327 -4.92 16.93 -14.85
N THR A 328 -4.95 15.62 -14.60
CA THR A 328 -5.54 14.59 -15.46
C THR A 328 -6.89 14.14 -14.89
N PRO A 329 -7.99 14.17 -15.66
CA PRO A 329 -9.28 13.62 -15.24
C PRO A 329 -9.17 12.15 -14.83
N VAL A 330 -10.04 11.71 -13.92
CA VAL A 330 -10.04 10.33 -13.40
C VAL A 330 -11.41 9.69 -13.57
N VAL A 331 -11.42 8.48 -14.12
CA VAL A 331 -12.51 7.51 -14.02
C VAL A 331 -11.99 6.34 -13.18
N ALA A 332 -12.64 6.00 -12.07
CA ALA A 332 -12.18 4.93 -11.20
C ALA A 332 -13.31 4.03 -10.71
N ALA A 333 -12.94 2.90 -10.14
CA ALA A 333 -13.91 1.97 -9.55
C ALA A 333 -14.60 2.57 -8.31
N GLN A 334 -15.90 2.36 -8.20
CA GLN A 334 -16.72 2.72 -7.05
C GLN A 334 -16.61 1.67 -5.93
N THR A 335 -15.39 1.39 -5.47
CA THR A 335 -15.14 0.38 -4.45
C THR A 335 -14.00 0.76 -3.53
N THR A 336 -13.99 0.20 -2.33
CA THR A 336 -12.94 0.37 -1.32
C THR A 336 -12.67 1.84 -0.95
N SER A 337 -11.40 2.24 -0.94
CA SER A 337 -10.95 3.60 -0.63
C SER A 337 -11.10 4.59 -1.79
N LEU A 338 -11.44 4.13 -3.00
CA LEU A 338 -11.49 5.02 -4.17
C LEU A 338 -12.58 6.11 -4.07
N PRO A 339 -13.83 5.81 -3.64
CA PRO A 339 -14.85 6.84 -3.48
C PRO A 339 -14.45 7.92 -2.46
N GLU A 340 -13.82 7.51 -1.35
CA GLU A 340 -13.37 8.46 -0.34
C GLU A 340 -12.17 9.28 -0.80
N VAL A 341 -11.26 8.78 -1.64
CA VAL A 341 -10.11 9.57 -2.12
C VAL A 341 -10.51 10.49 -3.27
N ILE A 342 -11.34 10.01 -4.18
CA ILE A 342 -11.75 10.75 -5.38
C ILE A 342 -12.82 11.79 -5.05
N GLY A 343 -13.76 11.48 -4.15
CA GLY A 343 -14.89 12.35 -3.86
C GLY A 343 -15.68 12.65 -5.14
N ASP A 344 -15.95 13.93 -5.38
CA ASP A 344 -16.63 14.41 -6.58
C ASP A 344 -15.66 14.82 -7.71
N ALA A 345 -14.35 14.71 -7.50
CA ALA A 345 -13.32 15.15 -8.46
C ALA A 345 -13.03 14.17 -9.61
N GLY A 346 -13.75 13.05 -9.66
CA GLY A 346 -13.65 12.03 -10.70
C GLY A 346 -15.01 11.37 -10.93
N LEU A 347 -15.13 10.59 -12.01
CA LEU A 347 -16.29 9.73 -12.19
C LEU A 347 -16.02 8.36 -11.56
N LEU A 348 -16.97 7.87 -10.78
CA LEU A 348 -16.92 6.54 -10.19
C LEU A 348 -17.83 5.59 -10.99
N ALA A 349 -17.31 4.42 -11.33
CA ALA A 349 -18.01 3.40 -12.11
C ALA A 349 -17.96 2.05 -11.39
N ASP A 350 -19.00 1.23 -11.56
CA ASP A 350 -19.02 -0.13 -11.03
C ASP A 350 -17.84 -0.96 -11.60
N PRO A 351 -16.90 -1.45 -10.76
CA PRO A 351 -15.77 -2.26 -11.21
C PRO A 351 -16.17 -3.54 -11.95
N HIS A 352 -17.39 -4.04 -11.74
CA HIS A 352 -17.87 -5.26 -12.39
C HIS A 352 -18.59 -4.97 -13.72
N SER A 353 -18.70 -3.71 -14.15
CA SER A 353 -19.39 -3.31 -15.37
C SER A 353 -18.46 -2.64 -16.37
N ALA A 354 -18.09 -3.37 -17.43
CA ALA A 354 -17.34 -2.80 -18.56
C ALA A 354 -18.13 -1.66 -19.22
N GLY A 355 -19.46 -1.78 -19.30
CA GLY A 355 -20.34 -0.75 -19.84
C GLY A 355 -20.30 0.53 -19.01
N ALA A 356 -20.31 0.44 -17.67
CA ALA A 356 -20.23 1.62 -16.81
C ALA A 356 -18.91 2.37 -17.02
N PHE A 357 -17.79 1.65 -17.11
CA PHE A 357 -16.50 2.26 -17.46
C PHE A 357 -16.51 2.88 -18.86
N ALA A 358 -17.05 2.20 -19.87
CA ALA A 358 -17.13 2.72 -21.22
C ALA A 358 -17.92 4.05 -21.30
N VAL A 359 -19.06 4.11 -20.62
CA VAL A 359 -19.88 5.33 -20.53
C VAL A 359 -19.15 6.44 -19.81
N ALA A 360 -18.55 6.16 -18.64
CA ALA A 360 -17.82 7.16 -17.87
C ALA A 360 -16.60 7.70 -18.65
N MET A 361 -15.82 6.83 -19.30
CA MET A 361 -14.73 7.23 -20.17
C MET A 361 -15.22 8.10 -21.33
N ARG A 362 -16.30 7.71 -21.99
CA ARG A 362 -16.89 8.51 -23.09
C ARG A 362 -17.27 9.90 -22.62
N CYS A 363 -18.02 10.02 -21.52
CA CYS A 363 -18.45 11.30 -20.97
C CYS A 363 -17.26 12.25 -20.76
N VAL A 364 -16.17 11.78 -20.15
CA VAL A 364 -14.99 12.63 -19.91
C VAL A 364 -14.27 13.01 -21.21
N LEU A 365 -14.23 12.10 -22.19
CA LEU A 365 -13.49 12.33 -23.44
C LEU A 365 -14.27 13.17 -24.46
N THR A 366 -15.60 13.16 -24.42
CA THR A 366 -16.45 13.91 -25.37
C THR A 366 -17.06 15.18 -24.79
N ASP A 367 -17.16 15.31 -23.47
CA ASP A 367 -17.63 16.54 -22.80
C ASP A 367 -16.45 17.33 -22.22
N ARG A 368 -16.04 18.35 -22.96
CA ARG A 368 -14.94 19.24 -22.56
C ARG A 368 -15.24 20.00 -21.26
N ALA A 369 -16.48 20.45 -21.06
CA ALA A 369 -16.84 21.21 -19.87
C ALA A 369 -16.80 20.34 -18.61
N LEU A 370 -17.28 19.10 -18.72
CA LEU A 370 -17.13 18.09 -17.67
C LEU A 370 -15.66 17.82 -17.36
N ALA A 371 -14.82 17.61 -18.38
CA ALA A 371 -13.39 17.34 -18.18
C ALA A 371 -12.66 18.52 -17.50
N GLU A 372 -12.95 19.77 -17.89
CA GLU A 372 -12.40 20.97 -17.25
C GLU A 372 -12.88 21.12 -15.79
N SER A 373 -14.15 20.83 -15.52
CA SER A 373 -14.71 20.80 -14.17
C SER A 373 -14.05 19.75 -13.28
N LEU A 374 -13.87 18.52 -13.78
CA LEU A 374 -13.18 17.45 -13.06
C LEU A 374 -11.72 17.80 -12.76
N ARG A 375 -11.01 18.43 -13.70
CA ARG A 375 -9.65 18.93 -13.46
C ARG A 375 -9.61 19.98 -12.36
N ALA A 376 -10.55 20.93 -12.37
CA ALA A 376 -10.64 21.95 -11.33
C ALA A 376 -10.87 21.33 -9.95
N ARG A 377 -11.87 20.47 -9.83
CA ARG A 377 -12.17 19.74 -8.59
C ARG A 377 -11.02 18.84 -8.16
N GLY A 378 -10.31 18.21 -9.11
CA GLY A 378 -9.11 17.43 -8.83
C GLY A 378 -8.01 18.23 -8.16
N ARG A 379 -7.75 19.46 -8.62
CA ARG A 379 -6.77 20.35 -7.98
C ARG A 379 -7.19 20.72 -6.55
N ASP A 380 -8.46 21.01 -6.34
CA ASP A 380 -8.97 21.32 -4.99
C ASP A 380 -8.98 20.08 -4.09
N ARG A 381 -9.23 18.91 -4.65
CA ARG A 381 -9.18 17.63 -3.94
C ARG A 381 -7.78 17.32 -3.43
N VAL A 382 -6.77 17.46 -4.29
CA VAL A 382 -5.36 17.20 -3.93
C VAL A 382 -4.88 18.08 -2.78
N ARG A 383 -5.36 19.33 -2.68
CA ARG A 383 -5.00 20.24 -1.58
C ARG A 383 -5.43 19.74 -0.19
N GLN A 384 -6.40 18.83 -0.14
CA GLN A 384 -6.85 18.21 1.12
C GLN A 384 -5.94 17.06 1.57
N PHE A 385 -5.04 16.60 0.69
CA PHE A 385 -4.13 15.50 0.93
C PHE A 385 -2.68 15.98 0.90
N THR A 386 -2.16 16.34 2.07
CA THR A 386 -0.76 16.77 2.21
C THR A 386 0.01 15.87 3.17
N TRP A 387 1.30 15.68 2.90
CA TRP A 387 2.16 14.93 3.80
C TRP A 387 2.27 15.60 5.18
N GLU A 388 2.20 16.94 5.24
CA GLU A 388 2.12 17.70 6.49
C GLU A 388 0.88 17.30 7.31
N HIS A 389 -0.28 17.14 6.65
CA HIS A 389 -1.50 16.67 7.29
C HIS A 389 -1.37 15.21 7.76
N THR A 390 -0.83 14.31 6.92
CA THR A 390 -0.50 12.92 7.30
C THR A 390 0.38 12.88 8.56
N ALA A 391 1.41 13.74 8.61
CA ALA A 391 2.35 13.81 9.73
C ALA A 391 1.67 14.33 11.02
N ARG A 392 0.88 15.41 10.93
CA ARG A 392 0.12 15.94 12.09
C ARG A 392 -0.84 14.90 12.67
N LEU A 393 -1.61 14.21 11.82
CA LEU A 393 -2.50 13.15 12.26
C LEU A 393 -1.73 11.99 12.90
N THR A 394 -0.57 11.63 12.35
CA THR A 394 0.28 10.58 12.93
C THR A 394 0.80 10.98 14.32
N LEU A 395 1.26 12.22 14.50
CA LEU A 395 1.72 12.72 15.81
C LEU A 395 0.59 12.80 16.85
N ALA A 396 -0.59 13.24 16.43
CA ALA A 396 -1.78 13.23 17.28
C ALA A 396 -2.11 11.79 17.73
N ALA A 397 -2.04 10.84 16.80
CA ALA A 397 -2.25 9.43 17.08
C ALA A 397 -1.21 8.84 18.05
N TYR A 398 0.05 9.28 17.97
CA TYR A 398 1.07 8.89 18.96
C TYR A 398 0.74 9.39 20.37
N THR A 399 0.38 10.67 20.48
CA THR A 399 0.00 11.28 21.77
C THR A 399 -1.20 10.56 22.37
N GLU A 400 -2.18 10.21 21.53
CA GLU A 400 -3.33 9.41 21.92
C GLU A 400 -2.93 8.00 22.38
N ALA A 401 -2.06 7.31 21.62
CA ALA A 401 -1.59 5.97 21.99
C ALA A 401 -0.89 5.96 23.35
N GLU A 402 -0.10 6.99 23.67
CA GLU A 402 0.51 7.11 25.00
C GLU A 402 -0.53 7.29 26.11
N ARG A 403 -1.56 8.10 25.87
CA ARG A 403 -2.66 8.32 26.82
C ARG A 403 -3.42 7.01 27.06
N LEU A 404 -3.80 6.31 25.98
CA LEU A 404 -4.49 5.01 26.06
C LEU A 404 -3.64 3.96 26.78
N SER A 405 -2.33 3.93 26.52
CA SER A 405 -1.42 3.00 27.20
C SER A 405 -1.29 3.27 28.71
N ARG A 406 -1.51 4.51 29.17
CA ARG A 406 -1.53 4.87 30.60
C ARG A 406 -2.85 4.49 31.27
N GLU A 407 -3.96 4.76 30.60
CA GLU A 407 -5.31 4.52 31.14
C GLU A 407 -5.71 3.04 31.13
N ASN A 408 -5.31 2.31 30.08
CA ASN A 408 -5.67 0.90 29.90
C ASN A 408 -4.45 0.10 29.42
N PRO A 409 -3.49 -0.18 30.32
CA PRO A 409 -2.28 -0.89 29.95
C PRO A 409 -2.62 -2.28 29.41
N ARG A 410 -2.30 -2.50 28.13
CA ARG A 410 -2.55 -3.79 27.49
C ARG A 410 -1.65 -4.88 28.06
N PRO A 411 -2.14 -6.12 28.21
CA PRO A 411 -1.30 -7.24 28.62
C PRO A 411 -0.23 -7.44 27.54
N ARG A 412 1.01 -7.17 27.92
CA ARG A 412 2.19 -7.38 27.09
C ARG A 412 2.90 -8.63 27.57
N PRO A 413 3.58 -9.36 26.67
CA PRO A 413 4.58 -10.31 27.12
C PRO A 413 5.60 -9.53 27.94
N THR A 414 5.70 -9.79 29.25
CA THR A 414 6.69 -9.11 30.09
C THR A 414 8.09 -9.57 29.68
N ARG A 415 9.08 -8.66 29.77
CA ARG A 415 10.51 -8.99 29.60
C ARG A 415 10.98 -10.12 30.53
N SER A 416 10.26 -10.37 31.63
CA SER A 416 10.60 -11.31 32.71
C SER A 416 9.69 -12.55 32.78
N ALA A 417 8.68 -12.69 31.93
CA ALA A 417 7.81 -13.88 31.97
C ALA A 417 8.64 -15.13 31.65
N PRO A 418 8.54 -16.21 32.46
CA PRO A 418 9.05 -17.51 32.07
C PRO A 418 8.49 -17.86 30.69
N ALA A 419 9.35 -18.41 29.83
CA ALA A 419 9.00 -18.76 28.46
C ALA A 419 7.67 -19.53 28.36
N ASP A 420 7.33 -20.35 29.36
CA ASP A 420 6.07 -21.10 29.47
C ASP A 420 4.81 -20.25 29.70
N GLN A 421 4.91 -19.11 30.38
CA GLN A 421 3.79 -18.18 30.56
C GLN A 421 3.60 -17.28 29.34
N ALA A 422 4.69 -16.85 28.68
CA ALA A 422 4.60 -16.19 27.38
C ALA A 422 4.06 -17.15 26.31
N ARG A 423 4.46 -18.44 26.34
CA ARG A 423 3.89 -19.55 25.55
C ARG A 423 2.40 -19.69 25.77
N ALA A 424 1.98 -19.81 27.03
CA ALA A 424 0.59 -19.99 27.39
C ALA A 424 -0.23 -18.74 27.04
N PHE A 425 0.30 -17.53 27.26
CA PHE A 425 -0.35 -16.28 26.86
C PHE A 425 -0.53 -16.22 25.35
N TRP A 426 0.54 -16.35 24.55
CA TRP A 426 0.44 -16.27 23.09
C TRP A 426 -0.35 -17.42 22.48
N ARG A 427 -0.18 -18.67 22.93
CA ARG A 427 -1.00 -19.79 22.47
C ARG A 427 -2.45 -19.63 22.89
N ARG A 428 -2.75 -19.28 24.14
CA ARG A 428 -4.13 -19.11 24.62
C ARG A 428 -4.78 -17.87 24.01
N TRP A 429 -4.04 -16.81 23.70
CA TRP A 429 -4.55 -15.59 23.10
C TRP A 429 -4.71 -15.71 21.57
N VAL A 430 -3.70 -16.23 20.85
CA VAL A 430 -3.83 -16.56 19.42
C VAL A 430 -4.89 -17.66 19.23
N VAL A 431 -4.97 -18.65 20.11
CA VAL A 431 -6.02 -19.69 20.04
C VAL A 431 -7.40 -19.13 20.43
N ASN A 432 -7.57 -18.46 21.57
CA ASN A 432 -8.90 -18.05 22.03
C ASN A 432 -9.44 -16.77 21.37
N GLU A 433 -8.61 -15.75 21.12
CA GLU A 433 -9.06 -14.48 20.52
C GLU A 433 -8.98 -14.51 18.99
N VAL A 434 -7.90 -15.04 18.42
CA VAL A 434 -7.71 -15.03 16.95
C VAL A 434 -8.32 -16.28 16.28
N LEU A 435 -8.05 -17.49 16.78
CA LEU A 435 -8.53 -18.75 16.18
C LEU A 435 -9.95 -19.17 16.59
N VAL A 436 -10.40 -18.90 17.81
CA VAL A 436 -11.72 -19.32 18.31
C VAL A 436 -12.77 -18.21 18.17
N ARG A 437 -12.41 -16.93 18.38
CA ARG A 437 -13.36 -15.81 18.28
C ARG A 437 -13.41 -15.13 16.91
N THR A 438 -12.29 -15.07 16.19
CA THR A 438 -12.17 -14.27 14.95
C THR A 438 -12.18 -15.13 13.68
N LEU A 439 -11.43 -16.23 13.62
CA LEU A 439 -11.38 -17.12 12.46
C LEU A 439 -12.70 -17.84 12.13
N PRO A 440 -13.56 -18.28 13.07
CA PRO A 440 -14.85 -18.87 12.74
C PRO A 440 -15.86 -17.82 12.25
N ARG A 441 -15.69 -16.54 12.60
CA ARG A 441 -16.49 -15.42 12.06
C ARG A 441 -16.06 -15.08 10.63
N LEU A 442 -14.75 -15.07 10.36
CA LEU A 442 -14.17 -14.98 9.01
C LEU A 442 -14.51 -16.20 8.12
N ALA A 443 -14.77 -17.37 8.72
CA ALA A 443 -15.20 -18.57 8.01
C ALA A 443 -16.72 -18.63 7.78
N ARG A 444 -17.54 -17.99 8.63
CA ARG A 444 -19.02 -17.95 8.47
C ARG A 444 -19.48 -16.95 7.42
N SER A 445 -18.70 -15.91 7.11
CA SER A 445 -18.93 -15.04 5.95
C SER A 445 -18.57 -15.71 4.60
N ARG A 446 -18.14 -16.98 4.62
CA ARG A 446 -17.75 -17.78 3.43
C ARG A 446 -18.81 -18.81 3.00
N ARG A 447 -20.05 -18.76 3.50
CA ARG A 447 -21.09 -19.65 2.92
C ARG A 447 -21.64 -19.01 1.65
N PRO A 448 -21.52 -19.66 0.47
CA PRO A 448 -22.40 -19.32 -0.64
C PRO A 448 -23.83 -19.56 -0.17
N GLN A 449 -24.73 -18.61 -0.46
CA GLN A 449 -26.16 -18.93 -0.44
C GLN A 449 -26.39 -19.98 -1.52
N THR A 450 -26.33 -21.26 -1.15
CA THR A 450 -26.86 -22.33 -1.96
C THR A 450 -28.36 -22.14 -1.97
N ALA A 451 -28.88 -21.59 -3.06
CA ALA A 451 -30.30 -21.65 -3.38
C ALA A 451 -30.72 -23.12 -3.35
N SER A 452 -31.52 -23.46 -2.36
CA SER A 452 -32.26 -24.72 -2.30
C SER A 452 -33.35 -24.64 -3.37
N CYS A 453 -33.11 -25.24 -4.54
CA CYS A 453 -34.21 -25.71 -5.36
C CYS A 453 -34.90 -26.86 -4.62
N ALA A 454 -36.11 -26.60 -4.13
CA ALA A 454 -37.06 -27.64 -3.77
C ALA A 454 -38.47 -27.14 -4.14
N HIS A 455 -39.04 -27.86 -5.11
CA HIS A 455 -40.39 -27.83 -5.68
C HIS A 455 -40.78 -26.68 -6.62
#